data_AF-A0AA88HI38-F1
#
_entry.id   AF-A0AA88HI38-F1
#
_cell.length_a   1.000
_cell.length_b   1.000
_cell.length_c   1.000
_cell.angle_alpha   90.00
_cell.angle_beta   90.00
_cell.angle_gamma   90.00
#
_symmetry.space_group_name_H-M   'P 1'
#
loop_
_entity.id
_entity.type
_entity.pdbx_description
1 polymer ?
#
loop_
_entity_poly.entity_id
_entity_poly.type
_entity_poly.pdbx_seq_one_letter_code
_entity_poly.pdbx_strand_id
1 'polypeptide(L)'
;MNQRTRNALLEWEPVSCRLARIRLKGNPANVSIISTYAPTRDATETTKDDFYGELQQLSSSIAAHDYLIVAGDFNARVGPSDQTTRQILGKFGQGHRCENGQRLVNYALMSHPVITNTIFQHKPSYLLTWHSNDGVTKAQIDFILVRQRWRSSVQDSRSYNGADTGSQSGSDHTLVAAKILLRLAIRRKNKSKVGFDIVWNMTRGKILNAKEVNSETKQKISETQFLLKMNSNALAQP
;
A
#
# COMPACT_ATOMS: atom_id res chain seq x y z
N MET A 1 5.59 -11.95 -10.98
CA MET A 1 5.66 -10.71 -11.80
C MET A 1 5.32 -11.05 -13.26
N ASN A 2 4.09 -10.74 -13.65
CA ASN A 2 3.50 -11.05 -14.95
C ASN A 2 4.28 -10.40 -16.12
N GLN A 3 4.38 -11.10 -17.27
CA GLN A 3 5.06 -10.64 -18.49
C GLN A 3 4.61 -9.24 -18.95
N ARG A 4 3.33 -8.90 -18.71
CA ARG A 4 2.76 -7.60 -19.08
C ARG A 4 3.34 -6.45 -18.24
N THR A 5 3.63 -6.68 -16.96
CA THR A 5 4.21 -5.68 -16.06
C THR A 5 5.66 -5.40 -16.44
N ARG A 6 6.42 -6.43 -16.83
CA ARG A 6 7.78 -6.26 -17.37
C ARG A 6 7.81 -5.37 -18.60
N ASN A 7 6.88 -5.54 -19.52
CA ASN A 7 6.82 -4.75 -20.75
C ASN A 7 6.40 -3.28 -20.53
N ALA A 8 5.79 -2.98 -19.39
CA ALA A 8 5.41 -1.62 -19.01
C ALA A 8 6.47 -0.95 -18.12
N LEU A 9 7.44 -1.69 -17.57
CA LEU A 9 8.49 -1.13 -16.73
C LEU A 9 9.38 -0.20 -17.56
N LEU A 10 9.46 1.07 -17.16
CA LEU A 10 10.34 2.07 -17.74
C LEU A 10 11.63 2.20 -16.93
N GLU A 11 11.50 2.21 -15.60
CA GLU A 11 12.60 2.52 -14.69
C GLU A 11 12.38 1.85 -13.34
N TRP A 12 13.47 1.41 -12.72
CA TRP A 12 13.55 0.96 -11.34
C TRP A 12 14.75 1.65 -10.70
N GLU A 13 14.53 2.27 -9.55
CA GLU A 13 15.55 3.04 -8.84
C GLU A 13 15.46 2.75 -7.33
N PRO A 14 16.47 2.07 -6.76
CA PRO A 14 16.63 2.00 -5.31
C PRO A 14 17.26 3.32 -4.82
N VAL A 15 16.46 4.17 -4.17
CA VAL A 15 16.89 5.52 -3.76
C VAL A 15 17.66 5.45 -2.44
N SER A 16 17.17 4.68 -1.48
CA SER A 16 17.84 4.42 -0.21
C SER A 16 17.37 3.09 0.38
N CYS A 17 17.87 2.71 1.56
CA CYS A 17 17.40 1.49 2.24
C CYS A 17 15.91 1.54 2.64
N ARG A 18 15.28 2.72 2.55
CA ARG A 18 13.88 2.98 2.95
C ARG A 18 12.99 3.45 1.80
N LEU A 19 13.57 3.79 0.65
CA LEU A 19 12.86 4.35 -0.51
C LEU A 19 13.25 3.64 -1.80
N ALA A 20 12.26 3.26 -2.59
CA ALA A 20 12.49 2.77 -3.94
C ALA A 20 11.38 3.25 -4.89
N ARG A 21 11.74 3.51 -6.15
CA ARG A 21 10.82 4.00 -7.17
C ARG A 21 10.73 3.02 -8.33
N ILE A 22 9.50 2.74 -8.76
CA ILE A 22 9.19 2.04 -10.00
C ILE A 22 8.44 3.02 -10.90
N ARG A 23 8.87 3.15 -12.16
CA ARG A 23 8.14 3.88 -13.19
C ARG A 23 7.58 2.93 -14.24
N LEU A 24 6.29 3.03 -14.50
CA LEU A 24 5.56 2.23 -15.47
C LEU A 24 4.99 3.12 -16.58
N LYS A 25 5.00 2.61 -17.81
CA LYS A 25 4.39 3.25 -18.97
C LYS A 25 2.87 3.20 -18.87
N GLY A 26 2.24 4.38 -18.93
CA GLY A 26 0.79 4.52 -18.93
C GLY A 26 0.29 5.39 -20.08
N ASN A 27 -1.05 5.49 -20.24
CA ASN A 27 -1.67 6.33 -21.27
C ASN A 27 -3.02 6.85 -20.75
N PRO A 28 -3.14 8.16 -20.51
CA PRO A 28 -2.33 9.22 -21.12
C PRO A 28 -1.00 9.56 -20.42
N ALA A 29 -0.78 9.10 -19.19
CA ALA A 29 0.39 9.47 -18.40
C ALA A 29 1.06 8.25 -17.76
N ASN A 30 2.35 8.36 -17.41
CA ASN A 30 3.08 7.27 -16.76
C ASN A 30 2.67 7.15 -15.29
N VAL A 31 2.99 6.01 -14.70
CA VAL A 31 2.69 5.70 -13.30
C VAL A 31 3.98 5.51 -12.55
N SER A 32 4.24 6.38 -11.59
CA SER A 32 5.36 6.26 -10.65
C SER A 32 4.85 5.75 -9.32
N ILE A 33 5.45 4.68 -8.82
CA ILE A 33 5.15 4.06 -7.54
C ILE A 33 6.39 4.19 -6.67
N ILE A 34 6.26 4.84 -5.52
CA ILE A 34 7.31 4.94 -4.51
C ILE A 34 6.94 3.99 -3.37
N SER A 35 7.81 3.02 -3.10
CA SER A 35 7.77 2.18 -1.91
C SER A 35 8.45 2.91 -0.76
N THR A 36 7.85 2.89 0.43
CA THR A 36 8.39 3.56 1.62
C THR A 36 8.47 2.62 2.82
N TYR A 37 9.52 2.79 3.62
CA TYR A 37 9.63 2.25 4.97
C TYR A 37 10.16 3.34 5.91
N ALA A 38 9.28 4.15 6.47
CA ALA A 38 9.67 5.31 7.26
C ALA A 38 10.36 4.90 8.58
N PRO A 39 11.26 5.75 9.11
CA PRO A 39 11.88 5.53 10.41
C PRO A 39 10.84 5.33 11.53
N THR A 40 11.18 4.46 12.48
CA THR A 40 10.33 4.21 13.66
C THR A 40 10.26 5.45 14.54
N ARG A 41 9.36 5.42 15.54
CA ARG A 41 9.21 6.52 16.51
C ARG A 41 10.52 6.86 17.23
N ASP A 42 11.34 5.85 17.53
CA ASP A 42 12.57 5.98 18.32
C ASP A 42 13.80 6.36 17.48
N ALA A 43 13.64 6.50 16.16
CA ALA A 43 14.69 7.04 15.31
C ALA A 43 14.95 8.51 15.66
N THR A 44 16.18 8.98 15.40
CA THR A 44 16.57 10.38 15.63
C THR A 44 15.76 11.33 14.73
N GLU A 45 15.56 12.56 15.20
CA GLU A 45 14.86 13.58 14.41
C GLU A 45 15.53 13.82 13.06
N THR A 46 16.87 13.84 13.02
CA THR A 46 17.64 13.95 11.77
C THR A 46 17.29 12.82 10.79
N THR A 47 17.25 11.56 11.24
CA THR A 47 16.87 10.44 10.35
C THR A 47 15.43 10.56 9.84
N LYS A 48 14.51 11.07 10.66
CA LYS A 48 13.12 11.35 10.23
C LYS A 48 13.09 12.48 9.20
N ASP A 49 13.80 13.59 9.46
CA ASP A 49 13.89 14.75 8.57
C ASP A 49 14.49 14.39 7.21
N ASP A 50 15.62 13.67 7.20
CA ASP A 50 16.30 13.22 5.99
C ASP A 50 15.38 12.34 5.13
N PHE A 51 14.68 11.39 5.76
CA PHE A 51 13.73 10.52 5.06
C PHE A 51 12.60 11.31 4.37
N TYR A 52 11.97 12.26 5.06
CA TYR A 52 10.90 13.06 4.47
C TYR A 52 11.42 14.05 3.43
N GLY A 53 12.66 14.54 3.58
CA GLY A 53 13.37 15.34 2.59
C GLY A 53 13.62 14.57 1.29
N GLU A 54 14.19 13.36 1.37
CA GLU A 54 14.39 12.46 0.21
C GLU A 54 13.06 12.13 -0.46
N LEU A 55 12.03 11.77 0.32
CA LEU A 55 10.70 11.45 -0.21
C LEU A 55 10.08 12.64 -0.96
N GLN A 56 10.27 13.87 -0.45
CA GLN A 56 9.80 15.10 -1.09
C GLN A 56 10.55 15.40 -2.39
N GLN A 57 11.87 15.24 -2.39
CA GLN A 57 12.69 15.43 -3.60
C GLN A 57 12.31 14.42 -4.68
N LEU A 58 12.19 13.14 -4.31
CA LEU A 58 11.78 12.07 -5.22
C LEU A 58 10.39 12.32 -5.82
N SER A 59 9.43 12.76 -4.99
CA SER A 59 8.07 13.07 -5.43
C SER A 59 7.99 14.30 -6.34
N SER A 60 8.88 15.26 -6.13
CA SER A 60 9.01 16.48 -6.95
C SER A 60 9.70 16.21 -8.29
N SER A 61 10.59 15.21 -8.36
CA SER A 61 11.24 14.80 -9.61
C SER A 61 10.26 14.19 -10.64
N ILE A 62 9.10 13.72 -10.17
CA ILE A 62 8.09 13.07 -11.02
C ILE A 62 7.22 14.13 -11.68
N ALA A 63 7.05 14.01 -12.99
CA ALA A 63 6.26 14.94 -13.78
C ALA A 63 4.85 15.16 -13.21
N ALA A 64 4.41 16.42 -13.11
CA ALA A 64 3.14 16.79 -12.47
C ALA A 64 1.88 16.19 -13.16
N HIS A 65 2.01 15.77 -14.42
CA HIS A 65 0.94 15.08 -15.15
C HIS A 65 0.96 13.57 -14.96
N ASP A 66 2.05 12.97 -14.45
CA ASP A 66 2.13 11.54 -14.18
C ASP A 66 1.32 11.17 -12.93
N TYR A 67 0.91 9.91 -12.88
CA TYR A 67 0.40 9.32 -11.65
C TYR A 67 1.55 9.14 -10.68
N LEU A 68 1.36 9.58 -9.44
CA LEU A 68 2.24 9.29 -8.32
C LEU A 68 1.43 8.55 -7.26
N ILE A 69 1.94 7.37 -6.91
CA ILE A 69 1.45 6.53 -5.83
C ILE A 69 2.62 6.36 -4.86
N VAL A 70 2.43 6.69 -3.59
CA VAL A 70 3.39 6.41 -2.53
C VAL A 70 2.76 5.41 -1.59
N ALA A 71 3.40 4.28 -1.32
CA ALA A 71 2.82 3.22 -0.53
C ALA A 71 3.86 2.56 0.36
N GLY A 72 3.45 2.22 1.59
CA GLY A 72 4.27 1.45 2.50
C GLY A 72 3.96 1.75 3.96
N ASP A 73 4.89 1.35 4.81
CA ASP A 73 4.84 1.60 6.24
C ASP A 73 5.44 2.97 6.53
N PHE A 74 4.64 3.83 7.16
CA PHE A 74 5.07 5.17 7.56
C PHE A 74 5.37 5.28 9.05
N ASN A 75 5.19 4.22 9.84
CA ASN A 75 5.33 4.24 11.29
C ASN A 75 4.59 5.45 11.91
N ALA A 76 3.43 5.79 11.33
CA ALA A 76 2.73 7.05 11.54
C ALA A 76 1.26 6.82 11.86
N ARG A 77 0.69 7.59 12.78
CA ARG A 77 -0.76 7.66 12.98
C ARG A 77 -1.19 9.07 12.62
N VAL A 78 -2.06 9.21 11.63
CA VAL A 78 -2.46 10.52 11.09
C VAL A 78 -3.75 11.06 11.70
N GLY A 79 -4.61 10.15 12.17
CA GLY A 79 -5.95 10.46 12.67
C GLY A 79 -6.90 10.99 11.59
N PRO A 80 -8.12 11.42 11.98
CA PRO A 80 -9.07 12.02 11.07
C PRO A 80 -8.63 13.41 10.62
N SER A 81 -9.12 13.84 9.46
CA SER A 81 -8.92 15.20 8.93
C SER A 81 -9.54 16.27 9.84
N ASP A 82 -8.86 17.41 9.92
CA ASP A 82 -9.34 18.67 10.48
C ASP A 82 -9.59 19.71 9.36
N GLN A 83 -9.95 20.95 9.72
CA GLN A 83 -10.22 22.02 8.76
C GLN A 83 -9.03 22.33 7.83
N THR A 84 -7.80 22.17 8.34
CA THR A 84 -6.56 22.51 7.63
C THR A 84 -6.04 21.38 6.75
N THR A 85 -6.51 20.14 6.98
CA THR A 85 -5.99 18.93 6.32
C THR A 85 -7.00 18.22 5.44
N ARG A 86 -8.26 18.68 5.36
CA ARG A 86 -9.35 18.05 4.59
C ARG A 86 -9.06 17.78 3.10
N GLN A 87 -8.09 18.47 2.53
CA GLN A 87 -7.66 18.31 1.14
C GLN A 87 -6.77 17.07 0.92
N ILE A 88 -6.04 16.63 1.95
CA ILE A 88 -5.08 15.51 1.88
C ILE A 88 -5.47 14.33 2.79
N LEU A 89 -6.22 14.58 3.86
CA LEU A 89 -6.77 13.57 4.77
C LEU A 89 -8.28 13.44 4.62
N GLY A 90 -8.80 12.25 4.90
CA GLY A 90 -10.23 12.01 5.06
C GLY A 90 -10.65 11.87 6.52
N LYS A 91 -11.96 11.77 6.73
CA LYS A 91 -12.60 11.76 8.06
C LYS A 91 -12.48 10.41 8.80
N PHE A 92 -12.03 9.36 8.13
CA PHE A 92 -12.05 7.99 8.65
C PHE A 92 -10.66 7.47 9.09
N GLY A 93 -9.64 8.34 9.10
CA GLY A 93 -8.34 7.99 9.67
C GLY A 93 -8.45 7.61 11.14
N GLN A 94 -7.68 6.60 11.57
CA GLN A 94 -7.78 6.01 12.90
C GLN A 94 -6.78 6.61 13.89
N GLY A 95 -7.20 6.67 15.16
CA GLY A 95 -6.36 7.07 16.29
C GLY A 95 -6.01 8.57 16.35
N HIS A 96 -5.15 8.92 17.30
CA HIS A 96 -4.62 10.28 17.45
C HIS A 96 -3.37 10.49 16.61
N ARG A 97 -3.22 11.70 16.06
CA ARG A 97 -2.06 12.06 15.27
C ARG A 97 -0.79 12.01 16.12
N CYS A 98 0.19 11.21 15.72
CA CYS A 98 1.51 11.19 16.36
C CYS A 98 2.49 12.12 15.64
N GLU A 99 3.70 12.28 16.18
CA GLU A 99 4.78 13.06 15.56
C GLU A 99 5.08 12.62 14.12
N ASN A 100 5.33 11.33 13.89
CA ASN A 100 5.52 10.78 12.54
C ASN A 100 4.28 11.04 11.65
N GLY A 101 3.08 11.01 12.23
CA GLY A 101 1.85 11.38 11.55
C GLY A 101 1.82 12.84 11.12
N GLN A 102 2.31 13.76 11.96
CA GLN A 102 2.42 15.16 11.62
C GLN A 102 3.43 15.39 10.50
N ARG A 103 4.56 14.66 10.50
CA ARG A 103 5.55 14.71 9.41
C ARG A 103 4.97 14.22 8.08
N LEU A 104 4.22 13.11 8.10
CA LEU A 104 3.51 12.61 6.93
C LEU A 104 2.46 13.62 6.41
N VAL A 105 1.72 14.26 7.30
CA VAL A 105 0.75 15.31 6.95
C VAL A 105 1.46 16.53 6.35
N ASN A 106 2.57 16.98 6.91
CA ASN A 106 3.35 18.10 6.38
C ASN A 106 3.88 17.78 4.97
N TYR A 107 4.44 16.59 4.78
CA TYR A 107 4.83 16.10 3.46
C TYR A 107 3.65 16.09 2.47
N ALA A 108 2.49 15.61 2.90
CA ALA A 108 1.28 15.56 2.07
C ALA A 108 0.78 16.96 1.68
N LEU A 109 0.83 17.91 2.61
CA LEU A 109 0.46 19.31 2.36
C LEU A 109 1.41 19.99 1.36
N MET A 110 2.72 19.72 1.44
CA MET A 110 3.70 20.34 0.54
C MET A 110 3.74 19.67 -0.84
N SER A 111 3.68 18.33 -0.89
CA SER A 111 3.85 17.56 -2.13
C SER A 111 2.53 17.22 -2.82
N HIS A 112 1.40 17.55 -2.19
CA HIS A 112 0.03 17.34 -2.65
C HIS A 112 -0.39 15.88 -2.95
N PRO A 113 0.08 14.83 -2.25
CA PRO A 113 -0.59 13.54 -2.28
C PRO A 113 -1.67 13.43 -1.19
N VAL A 114 -2.72 12.67 -1.49
CA VAL A 114 -3.87 12.42 -0.61
C VAL A 114 -3.72 11.03 0.01
N ILE A 115 -3.90 10.91 1.32
CA ILE A 115 -3.81 9.66 2.08
C ILE A 115 -5.12 8.87 1.92
N THR A 116 -5.13 7.89 1.02
CA THR A 116 -6.38 7.34 0.46
C THR A 116 -7.17 6.48 1.43
N ASN A 117 -6.49 5.70 2.26
CA ASN A 117 -7.09 4.82 3.27
C ASN A 117 -7.66 5.57 4.50
N THR A 118 -7.77 6.90 4.42
CA THR A 118 -8.51 7.73 5.40
C THR A 118 -9.81 8.32 4.81
N ILE A 119 -10.03 8.18 3.50
CA ILE A 119 -11.14 8.82 2.76
C ILE A 119 -12.42 8.00 2.81
N PHE A 120 -12.31 6.68 2.80
CA PHE A 120 -13.45 5.77 2.63
C PHE A 120 -13.95 5.26 3.98
N GLN A 121 -15.27 5.19 4.13
CA GLN A 121 -15.88 4.65 5.33
C GLN A 121 -15.83 3.12 5.28
N HIS A 122 -15.14 2.54 6.25
CA HIS A 122 -15.10 1.09 6.45
C HIS A 122 -15.32 0.72 7.90
N LYS A 123 -15.56 -0.59 8.15
CA LYS A 123 -15.48 -1.14 9.50
C LYS A 123 -14.06 -0.92 10.05
N PRO A 124 -13.88 -0.59 11.34
CA PRO A 124 -12.56 -0.32 11.92
C PRO A 124 -11.52 -1.41 11.63
N SER A 125 -11.93 -2.68 11.61
CA SER A 125 -11.03 -3.78 11.25
C SER A 125 -10.36 -3.57 9.90
N TYR A 126 -11.08 -3.13 8.86
CA TYR A 126 -10.54 -2.88 7.51
C TYR A 126 -9.73 -1.57 7.37
N LEU A 127 -9.42 -0.90 8.49
CA LEU A 127 -8.55 0.28 8.51
C LEU A 127 -7.26 0.03 9.30
N LEU A 128 -7.24 -0.98 10.16
CA LEU A 128 -6.08 -1.36 10.96
C LEU A 128 -5.09 -2.13 10.09
N THR A 129 -3.82 -1.79 10.19
CA THR A 129 -2.75 -2.30 9.32
C THR A 129 -1.62 -2.96 10.11
N TRP A 130 -1.59 -2.79 11.44
CA TRP A 130 -0.58 -3.36 12.31
C TRP A 130 -1.19 -3.86 13.63
N HIS A 131 -0.62 -4.95 14.15
CA HIS A 131 -1.01 -5.64 15.37
C HIS A 131 0.22 -5.89 16.24
N SER A 132 0.24 -5.40 17.46
CA SER A 132 1.30 -5.76 18.40
C SER A 132 1.31 -7.25 18.71
N ASN A 133 2.49 -7.74 19.10
CA ASN A 133 2.68 -9.12 19.56
C ASN A 133 1.87 -9.45 20.83
N ASP A 134 1.46 -8.44 21.60
CA ASP A 134 0.57 -8.62 22.76
C ASP A 134 -0.89 -8.95 22.37
N GLY A 135 -1.25 -8.82 21.09
CA GLY A 135 -2.59 -9.07 20.56
C GLY A 135 -3.64 -8.00 20.89
N VAL A 136 -3.28 -7.00 21.69
CA VAL A 136 -4.15 -5.93 22.20
C VAL A 136 -4.06 -4.69 21.32
N THR A 137 -2.84 -4.23 21.06
CA THR A 137 -2.62 -2.96 20.35
C THR A 137 -2.76 -3.14 18.85
N LYS A 138 -3.56 -2.26 18.24
CA LYS A 138 -3.74 -2.23 16.78
C LYS A 138 -3.64 -0.80 16.30
N ALA A 139 -3.02 -0.59 15.14
CA ALA A 139 -2.83 0.73 14.58
C ALA A 139 -3.01 0.73 13.07
N GLN A 140 -3.32 1.92 12.54
CA GLN A 140 -3.21 2.23 11.13
C GLN A 140 -1.89 2.99 10.94
N ILE A 141 -0.85 2.29 10.46
CA ILE A 141 0.49 2.85 10.24
C ILE A 141 0.98 2.74 8.79
N ASP A 142 0.28 1.94 7.99
CA ASP A 142 0.57 1.74 6.60
C ASP A 142 -0.41 2.53 5.74
N PHE A 143 0.10 3.26 4.76
CA PHE A 143 -0.71 4.15 3.95
C PHE A 143 -0.43 4.00 2.47
N ILE A 144 -1.48 4.29 1.70
CA ILE A 144 -1.37 4.52 0.26
C ILE A 144 -1.73 5.98 0.05
N LEU A 145 -0.84 6.69 -0.64
CA LEU A 145 -1.02 8.08 -0.99
C LEU A 145 -1.07 8.22 -2.51
N VAL A 146 -1.98 9.04 -3.01
CA VAL A 146 -2.14 9.30 -4.44
C VAL A 146 -2.13 10.79 -4.70
N ARG A 147 -1.36 11.24 -5.71
CA ARG A 147 -1.30 12.66 -6.09
C ARG A 147 -2.71 13.24 -6.24
N GLN A 148 -2.96 14.39 -5.65
CA GLN A 148 -4.29 14.99 -5.50
C GLN A 148 -5.03 15.15 -6.83
N ARG A 149 -4.33 15.49 -7.91
CA ARG A 149 -4.90 15.55 -9.27
C ARG A 149 -5.62 14.26 -9.69
N TRP A 150 -5.12 13.12 -9.21
CA TRP A 150 -5.62 11.79 -9.52
C TRP A 150 -6.49 11.21 -8.40
N ARG A 151 -6.85 11.99 -7.38
CA ARG A 151 -7.69 11.55 -6.25
C ARG A 151 -8.96 10.84 -6.71
N SER A 152 -9.66 11.37 -7.72
CA SER A 152 -10.91 10.82 -8.24
C SER A 152 -10.75 9.46 -8.94
N SER A 153 -9.52 9.05 -9.25
CA SER A 153 -9.25 7.71 -9.80
C SER A 153 -9.29 6.61 -8.74
N VAL A 154 -9.17 6.97 -7.46
CA VAL A 154 -9.19 6.02 -6.35
C VAL A 154 -10.65 5.70 -6.03
N GLN A 155 -11.03 4.44 -6.18
CA GLN A 155 -12.39 3.95 -5.95
C GLN A 155 -12.59 3.38 -4.55
N ASP A 156 -11.52 2.83 -3.97
CA ASP A 156 -11.54 2.21 -2.65
C ASP A 156 -10.11 2.13 -2.09
N SER A 157 -9.95 2.14 -0.77
CA SER A 157 -8.65 1.95 -0.12
C SER A 157 -8.81 1.47 1.32
N ARG A 158 -8.35 0.25 1.60
CA ARG A 158 -8.58 -0.44 2.88
C ARG A 158 -7.53 -1.51 3.16
N SER A 159 -7.48 -1.98 4.40
CA SER A 159 -6.73 -3.18 4.79
C SER A 159 -7.56 -4.46 4.68
N TYR A 160 -6.87 -5.57 4.47
CA TYR A 160 -7.45 -6.88 4.19
C TYR A 160 -7.04 -7.89 5.28
N ASN A 161 -7.80 -7.90 6.38
CA ASN A 161 -7.64 -8.91 7.43
C ASN A 161 -8.06 -10.28 6.89
N GLY A 162 -7.23 -11.31 7.06
CA GLY A 162 -7.55 -12.68 6.66
C GLY A 162 -7.08 -13.10 5.26
N ALA A 163 -6.32 -12.25 4.55
CA ALA A 163 -5.33 -12.81 3.62
C ALA A 163 -4.30 -13.61 4.45
N ASP A 164 -3.62 -14.60 3.86
CA ASP A 164 -2.53 -15.41 4.49
C ASP A 164 -1.29 -14.58 4.87
N THR A 165 -1.49 -13.34 5.33
CA THR A 165 -0.50 -12.34 5.67
C THR A 165 -0.82 -11.63 7.00
N GLY A 166 -1.94 -11.92 7.66
CA GLY A 166 -2.24 -11.39 9.01
C GLY A 166 -1.51 -12.18 10.11
N SER A 167 -1.79 -11.89 11.39
CA SER A 167 -1.16 -12.56 12.53
C SER A 167 -1.30 -14.09 12.55
N GLN A 168 -2.29 -14.63 11.83
CA GLN A 168 -2.46 -16.08 11.62
C GLN A 168 -1.42 -16.69 10.66
N SER A 169 -0.61 -15.87 9.98
CA SER A 169 0.39 -16.27 8.97
C SER A 169 1.81 -15.73 9.27
N GLY A 170 2.04 -15.19 10.47
CA GLY A 170 3.37 -14.83 10.98
C GLY A 170 3.82 -13.37 10.77
N SER A 171 2.93 -12.46 10.37
CA SER A 171 3.21 -11.02 10.23
C SER A 171 2.30 -10.21 11.15
N ASP A 172 2.86 -9.23 11.84
CA ASP A 172 2.15 -8.21 12.62
C ASP A 172 1.46 -7.18 11.72
N HIS A 173 1.89 -7.05 10.46
CA HIS A 173 1.24 -6.19 9.47
C HIS A 173 0.16 -6.90 8.66
N THR A 174 -0.91 -6.16 8.34
CA THR A 174 -2.00 -6.54 7.44
C THR A 174 -1.85 -5.85 6.09
N LEU A 175 -2.13 -6.58 5.01
CA LEU A 175 -2.11 -6.08 3.64
C LEU A 175 -3.02 -4.85 3.46
N VAL A 176 -2.49 -3.80 2.82
CA VAL A 176 -3.25 -2.62 2.39
C VAL A 176 -3.35 -2.60 0.87
N ALA A 177 -4.56 -2.33 0.34
CA ALA A 177 -4.75 -2.18 -1.09
C ALA A 177 -5.60 -0.95 -1.43
N ALA A 178 -5.35 -0.42 -2.62
CA ALA A 178 -6.16 0.62 -3.22
C ALA A 178 -6.64 0.18 -4.60
N LYS A 179 -7.93 0.39 -4.85
CA LYS A 179 -8.53 0.20 -6.16
C LYS A 179 -8.41 1.50 -6.94
N ILE A 180 -7.54 1.52 -7.95
CA ILE A 180 -7.23 2.75 -8.71
C ILE A 180 -7.57 2.52 -10.18
N LEU A 181 -8.47 3.34 -10.71
CA LEU A 181 -8.85 3.29 -12.11
C LEU A 181 -7.80 4.00 -12.98
N LEU A 182 -6.87 3.22 -13.51
CA LEU A 182 -5.81 3.69 -14.41
C LEU A 182 -6.11 3.30 -15.86
N ARG A 183 -5.74 4.16 -16.81
CA ARG A 183 -5.60 3.77 -18.21
C ARG A 183 -4.10 3.61 -18.49
N LEU A 184 -3.65 2.38 -18.75
CA LEU A 184 -2.26 2.09 -19.09
C LEU A 184 -2.09 1.97 -20.61
N ALA A 185 -1.02 2.55 -21.17
CA ALA A 185 -0.62 2.25 -22.55
C ALA A 185 0.06 0.90 -22.54
N ILE A 186 -0.71 -0.12 -22.90
CA ILE A 186 -0.11 -1.33 -23.45
C ILE A 186 0.45 -0.94 -24.82
N ARG A 187 1.72 -1.25 -25.08
CA ARG A 187 2.28 -1.25 -26.45
C ARG A 187 1.44 -2.26 -27.25
N ARG A 188 0.43 -1.78 -27.99
CA ARG A 188 -0.64 -2.63 -28.53
C ARG A 188 -0.14 -3.57 -29.62
N LYS A 189 -0.60 -4.83 -29.55
CA LYS A 189 -1.65 -5.27 -30.47
C LYS A 189 -2.97 -5.41 -29.69
N ASN A 190 -3.96 -4.59 -30.06
CA ASN A 190 -5.38 -4.58 -29.70
C ASN A 190 -5.89 -4.06 -28.32
N LYS A 191 -7.10 -3.47 -28.39
CA LYS A 191 -7.82 -2.62 -27.42
C LYS A 191 -8.70 -3.45 -26.47
N SER A 192 -8.50 -3.33 -25.15
CA SER A 192 -9.56 -3.45 -24.15
C SER A 192 -9.26 -2.57 -22.93
N LYS A 193 -10.30 -2.01 -22.30
CA LYS A 193 -10.19 -1.29 -21.01
C LYS A 193 -10.01 -2.32 -19.90
N VAL A 194 -9.01 -2.15 -19.03
CA VAL A 194 -8.77 -3.06 -17.90
C VAL A 194 -8.53 -2.22 -16.65
N GLY A 195 -9.37 -2.40 -15.62
CA GLY A 195 -9.09 -1.93 -14.27
C GLY A 195 -8.13 -2.88 -13.56
N PHE A 196 -7.26 -2.35 -12.71
CA PHE A 196 -6.30 -3.13 -11.92
C PHE A 196 -6.41 -2.74 -10.45
N ASP A 197 -6.36 -3.72 -9.54
CA ASP A 197 -6.17 -3.44 -8.12
C ASP A 197 -4.66 -3.44 -7.83
N ILE A 198 -4.17 -2.40 -7.14
CA ILE A 198 -2.79 -2.34 -6.67
C ILE A 198 -2.79 -2.88 -5.24
N VAL A 199 -2.17 -4.04 -5.07
CA VAL A 199 -2.07 -4.75 -3.80
C VAL A 199 -0.63 -4.67 -3.32
N TRP A 200 -0.41 -4.04 -2.16
CA TRP A 200 0.93 -3.84 -1.61
C TRP A 200 1.18 -4.78 -0.43
N ASN A 201 1.98 -5.84 -0.64
CA ASN A 201 2.34 -6.78 0.41
C ASN A 201 3.59 -6.30 1.16
N MET A 202 3.39 -5.84 2.39
CA MET A 202 4.41 -5.23 3.24
C MET A 202 5.38 -6.24 3.84
N THR A 203 4.97 -7.50 3.97
CA THR A 203 5.83 -8.58 4.48
C THR A 203 6.90 -9.01 3.47
N ARG A 204 6.78 -8.62 2.18
CA ARG A 204 7.67 -9.12 1.11
C ARG A 204 8.18 -8.06 0.12
N GLY A 205 7.82 -6.78 0.28
CA GLY A 205 8.23 -5.72 -0.66
C GLY A 205 7.82 -5.99 -2.13
N LYS A 206 6.76 -6.77 -2.35
CA LYS A 206 6.32 -7.22 -3.68
C LYS A 206 4.98 -6.59 -4.05
N ILE A 207 4.93 -5.96 -5.22
CA ILE A 207 3.69 -5.62 -5.92
C ILE A 207 3.07 -6.92 -6.43
N LEU A 208 1.94 -7.32 -5.86
CA LEU A 208 1.17 -8.47 -6.35
C LEU A 208 0.08 -7.99 -7.30
N ASN A 209 -0.13 -8.72 -8.40
CA ASN A 209 -1.29 -8.48 -9.25
C ASN A 209 -2.54 -9.05 -8.57
N ALA A 210 -3.64 -8.29 -8.54
CA ALA A 210 -4.92 -8.73 -7.95
C ALA A 210 -5.41 -10.11 -8.44
N LYS A 211 -5.06 -10.51 -9.66
CA LYS A 211 -5.39 -11.84 -10.21
C LYS A 211 -4.54 -12.97 -9.63
N GLU A 212 -3.27 -12.72 -9.30
CA GLU A 212 -2.38 -13.71 -8.67
C GLU A 212 -2.84 -14.03 -7.23
N VAL A 213 -3.45 -13.05 -6.54
CA VAL A 213 -4.01 -13.21 -5.19
C VAL A 213 -5.27 -14.09 -5.16
N ASN A 214 -5.93 -14.35 -6.30
CA ASN A 214 -7.19 -15.11 -6.32
C ASN A 214 -7.03 -16.57 -6.75
N SER A 215 -5.97 -16.92 -7.51
CA SER A 215 -5.73 -18.29 -7.98
C SER A 215 -4.72 -19.07 -7.14
N GLU A 216 -3.59 -18.45 -6.77
CA GLU A 216 -2.57 -19.12 -5.96
C GLU A 216 -3.09 -19.43 -4.55
N THR A 217 -3.93 -18.56 -4.00
CA THR A 217 -4.52 -18.72 -2.67
C THR A 217 -5.59 -19.80 -2.66
N LYS A 218 -6.42 -19.93 -3.71
CA LYS A 218 -7.43 -21.01 -3.80
C LYS A 218 -6.80 -22.38 -4.01
N GLN A 219 -5.76 -22.48 -4.84
CA GLN A 219 -5.08 -23.75 -5.10
C GLN A 219 -4.28 -24.22 -3.88
N LYS A 220 -3.60 -23.30 -3.18
CA LYS A 220 -2.91 -23.62 -1.92
C LYS A 220 -3.87 -23.95 -0.78
N ILE A 221 -5.04 -23.31 -0.70
CA ILE A 221 -6.10 -23.67 0.25
C ILE A 221 -6.65 -25.08 -0.03
N SER A 222 -6.83 -25.48 -1.31
CA SER A 222 -7.27 -26.85 -1.62
C SER A 222 -6.21 -27.91 -1.32
N GLU A 223 -4.93 -27.61 -1.58
CA GLU A 223 -3.82 -28.52 -1.29
C GLU A 223 -3.58 -28.67 0.22
N THR A 224 -3.67 -27.57 0.98
CA THR A 224 -3.56 -27.61 2.46
C THR A 224 -4.77 -28.27 3.14
N GLN A 225 -5.99 -28.07 2.63
CA GLN A 225 -7.17 -28.80 3.13
C GLN A 225 -7.15 -30.29 2.76
N PHE A 226 -6.55 -30.66 1.62
CA PHE A 226 -6.36 -32.06 1.22
C PHE A 226 -5.31 -32.76 2.09
N LEU A 227 -4.19 -32.09 2.40
CA LEU A 227 -3.14 -32.60 3.30
C LEU A 227 -3.63 -32.72 4.76
N LEU A 228 -4.46 -31.79 5.24
CA LEU A 228 -5.06 -31.87 6.58
C LEU A 228 -6.07 -33.02 6.71
N LYS A 229 -6.84 -33.35 5.65
CA LYS A 229 -7.76 -34.51 5.63
C LYS A 229 -7.04 -35.86 5.54
N MET A 230 -5.86 -35.91 4.91
CA MET A 230 -5.03 -37.12 4.87
C MET A 230 -4.42 -37.43 6.25
N ASN A 231 -4.00 -36.40 6.99
CA ASN A 231 -3.40 -36.57 8.32
C ASN A 231 -4.42 -36.87 9.45
N SER A 232 -5.68 -36.44 9.31
CA SER A 232 -6.73 -36.79 10.29
C SER A 232 -7.19 -38.25 10.21
N ASN A 233 -7.01 -38.91 9.06
CA ASN A 233 -7.37 -40.33 8.88
C ASN A 233 -6.23 -41.29 9.24
N ALA A 234 -4.98 -40.80 9.35
CA ALA A 234 -3.82 -41.59 9.76
C ALA A 234 -3.69 -41.73 11.29
N LEU A 235 -4.44 -40.93 12.06
CA LEU A 235 -4.47 -40.95 13.53
C LEU A 235 -5.72 -41.64 14.11
N ALA A 236 -6.50 -42.30 13.26
CA ALA A 236 -7.72 -43.01 13.65
C ALA A 236 -7.73 -44.43 13.07
N GLN A 237 -6.81 -45.28 13.53
CA GLN A 237 -7.00 -46.73 13.58
C GLN A 237 -6.46 -47.24 14.92
N PRO A 238 -7.13 -48.23 15.52
CA PRO A 238 -7.22 -48.41 16.98
C PRO A 238 -5.91 -48.76 17.68
#